data_AF-A0A7J9PWP3-F1
#
_entry.id   AF-A0A7J9PWP3-F1
#
_cell.length_a   1.000
_cell.length_b   1.000
_cell.length_c   1.000
_cell.angle_alpha   90.00
_cell.angle_beta   90.00
_cell.angle_gamma   90.00
#
_symmetry.space_group_name_H-M   'P 1'
#
loop_
_entity.id
_entity.type
_entity.pdbx_description
1 polymer ?
#
loop_
_entity_poly.entity_id
_entity_poly.type
_entity_poly.pdbx_seq_one_letter_code
_entity_poly.pdbx_strand_id
1 'polypeptide(L)'
;CLQKLKNEKVDLILLDIRMPEMDGWEVLCKIKEKEITNHTKVVMLTAVLQIGEDIFGLQDVVTDYIRKPFSRENLLGSIKKALGEEEKPKLLGKLIRIRGKDRDLDLELTPEARIETAMKYNIKPGISCLVEEERAELAFDIFKDFVQHDIPGLCITRMHLDKVRETFGLVKTPILWLSKTHGENNLSPTDLGMLRHTILEYIDKSGESMVLLDGVEYLITNNGFPLVLKYLDDINEGVMMSKSGVIISVDPRTLEEKELALLERNMKIIKAEEEG
;
A
#
# COMPACT_ATOMS: atom_id res chain seq x y z
N CYS A 1 -4.84 -20.92 28.62
CA CYS A 1 -4.42 -20.93 27.20
C CYS A 1 -3.23 -21.87 26.96
N LEU A 2 -2.03 -21.52 27.45
CA LEU A 2 -0.78 -22.26 27.16
C LEU A 2 -0.78 -23.76 27.53
N GLN A 3 -1.47 -24.18 28.60
CA GLN A 3 -1.58 -25.60 28.95
C GLN A 3 -2.46 -26.39 27.96
N LYS A 4 -3.51 -25.78 27.42
CA LYS A 4 -4.38 -26.42 26.41
C LYS A 4 -3.63 -26.63 25.09
N LEU A 5 -2.85 -25.63 24.67
CA LEU A 5 -2.03 -25.70 23.45
C LEU A 5 -0.97 -26.82 23.47
N LYS A 6 -0.61 -27.34 24.65
CA LYS A 6 0.31 -28.49 24.77
C LYS A 6 -0.35 -29.84 24.52
N ASN A 7 -1.64 -29.93 24.78
CA ASN A 7 -2.37 -31.21 24.84
C ASN A 7 -3.42 -31.34 23.73
N GLU A 8 -3.75 -30.23 23.06
CA GLU A 8 -4.78 -30.17 22.03
C GLU A 8 -4.19 -29.57 20.75
N LYS A 9 -4.58 -30.14 19.60
CA LYS A 9 -4.29 -29.53 18.30
C LYS A 9 -5.22 -28.34 18.10
N VAL A 10 -4.65 -27.13 18.03
CA VAL A 10 -5.39 -25.89 17.82
C VAL A 10 -4.97 -25.28 16.49
N ASP A 11 -5.94 -25.07 15.59
CA ASP A 11 -5.68 -24.51 14.26
C ASP A 11 -5.65 -22.97 14.28
N LEU A 12 -6.42 -22.34 15.19
CA LEU A 12 -6.52 -20.89 15.32
C LEU A 12 -6.69 -20.46 16.79
N ILE A 13 -5.98 -19.40 17.19
CA ILE A 13 -6.11 -18.72 18.47
C ILE A 13 -6.64 -17.31 18.22
N LEU A 14 -7.76 -16.95 18.83
CA LEU A 14 -8.18 -15.55 18.99
C LEU A 14 -7.64 -15.04 20.32
N LEU A 15 -6.68 -14.11 20.30
CA LEU A 15 -5.95 -13.68 21.49
C LEU A 15 -6.23 -12.21 21.80
N ASP A 16 -6.88 -11.95 22.92
CA ASP A 16 -7.05 -10.58 23.39
C ASP A 16 -5.72 -10.00 23.90
N ILE A 17 -5.39 -8.78 23.49
CA ILE A 17 -4.20 -8.10 23.99
C ILE A 17 -4.37 -7.77 25.47
N ARG A 18 -5.56 -7.31 25.87
CA ARG A 18 -5.79 -6.83 27.24
C ARG A 18 -6.49 -7.91 28.05
N MET A 19 -5.68 -8.76 28.67
CA MET A 19 -6.14 -9.78 29.62
C MET A 19 -5.59 -9.52 31.02
N PRO A 20 -6.34 -9.87 32.09
CA PRO A 20 -5.84 -9.81 33.46
C PRO A 20 -4.74 -10.87 33.67
N GLU A 21 -3.85 -10.60 34.65
CA GLU A 21 -2.72 -11.44 35.08
C GLU A 21 -1.57 -11.59 34.07
N MET A 22 -1.87 -11.86 32.80
CA MET A 22 -0.89 -11.99 31.73
C MET A 22 -1.47 -11.43 30.44
N ASP A 23 -0.79 -10.46 29.84
CA ASP A 23 -1.29 -9.83 28.63
C ASP A 23 -1.09 -10.70 27.39
N GLY A 24 -1.77 -10.35 26.29
CA GLY A 24 -1.69 -11.11 25.04
C GLY A 24 -0.28 -11.15 24.43
N TRP A 25 0.58 -10.17 24.74
CA TRP A 25 1.96 -10.12 24.25
C TRP A 25 2.84 -11.11 24.99
N GLU A 26 2.72 -11.18 26.32
CA GLU A 26 3.41 -12.18 27.14
C GLU A 26 3.01 -13.61 26.75
N VAL A 27 1.74 -13.80 26.38
CA VAL A 27 1.26 -15.08 25.84
C VAL A 27 1.94 -15.40 24.50
N LEU A 28 2.03 -14.44 23.59
CA LEU A 28 2.73 -14.59 22.30
C LEU A 28 4.21 -14.94 22.48
N CYS A 29 4.93 -14.25 23.38
CA CYS A 29 6.33 -14.56 23.70
C CYS A 29 6.48 -16.02 24.14
N LYS A 30 5.63 -16.48 25.08
CA LYS A 30 5.68 -17.86 25.59
C LYS A 30 5.28 -18.90 24.55
N ILE A 31 4.39 -18.53 23.64
CA ILE A 31 4.01 -19.37 22.50
C ILE A 31 5.21 -19.57 21.56
N LYS A 32 5.90 -18.46 21.23
CA LYS A 32 7.06 -18.46 20.34
C LYS A 32 8.27 -19.18 20.96
N GLU A 33 8.62 -18.88 22.20
CA GLU A 33 9.75 -19.48 22.93
C GLU A 33 9.65 -21.01 23.07
N LYS A 34 8.42 -21.53 23.15
CA LYS A 34 8.16 -22.96 23.35
C LYS A 34 7.91 -23.71 22.04
N GLU A 35 8.08 -23.04 20.89
CA GLU A 35 7.83 -23.59 19.54
C GLU A 35 6.46 -24.28 19.40
N ILE A 36 5.45 -23.77 20.12
CA ILE A 36 4.13 -24.43 20.21
C ILE A 36 3.38 -24.36 18.86
N THR A 37 3.84 -23.55 17.89
CA THR A 37 2.99 -23.02 16.81
C THR A 37 3.53 -23.16 15.39
N ASN A 38 4.23 -24.24 15.06
CA ASN A 38 4.61 -24.45 13.64
C ASN A 38 3.39 -24.48 12.69
N HIS A 39 2.17 -24.72 13.19
CA HIS A 39 0.94 -24.74 12.39
C HIS A 39 -0.24 -23.92 12.93
N THR A 40 -0.20 -23.45 14.17
CA THR A 40 -1.30 -22.71 14.79
C THR A 40 -1.26 -21.24 14.40
N LYS A 41 -2.39 -20.72 13.92
CA LYS A 41 -2.55 -19.31 13.55
C LYS A 41 -2.96 -18.49 14.77
N VAL A 42 -2.45 -17.27 14.91
CA VAL A 42 -2.83 -16.35 16.00
C VAL A 42 -3.43 -15.09 15.43
N VAL A 43 -4.66 -14.75 15.81
CA VAL A 43 -5.32 -13.49 15.46
C VAL A 43 -5.50 -12.67 16.74
N MET A 44 -4.89 -11.50 16.77
CA MET A 44 -4.88 -10.64 17.95
C MET A 44 -6.11 -9.74 17.97
N LEU A 45 -6.77 -9.60 19.11
CA LEU A 45 -7.88 -8.68 19.31
C LEU A 45 -7.36 -7.46 20.09
N THR A 46 -7.45 -6.27 19.50
CA THR A 46 -6.83 -5.05 20.04
C THR A 46 -7.82 -3.89 20.19
N ALA A 47 -7.71 -3.11 21.26
CA ALA A 47 -8.36 -1.79 21.36
C ALA A 47 -7.41 -0.63 20.99
N VAL A 48 -6.12 -0.91 20.77
CA VAL A 48 -5.05 0.10 20.63
C VAL A 48 -4.73 0.33 19.16
N LEU A 49 -4.50 1.60 18.78
CA LEU A 49 -4.18 2.05 17.40
C LEU A 49 -2.70 1.87 17.02
N GLN A 50 -1.82 1.63 17.99
CA GLN A 50 -0.38 1.59 17.84
C GLN A 50 0.18 0.34 18.53
N ILE A 51 0.98 -0.42 17.78
CA ILE A 51 1.80 -1.52 18.30
C ILE A 51 3.12 -0.86 18.73
N GLY A 52 3.50 -0.99 20.00
CA GLY A 52 4.75 -0.43 20.53
C GLY A 52 5.99 -1.05 19.88
N GLU A 53 7.10 -0.32 19.86
CA GLU A 53 8.38 -0.74 19.24
C GLU A 53 8.95 -2.02 19.88
N ASP A 54 8.61 -2.29 21.15
CA ASP A 54 9.07 -3.47 21.91
C ASP A 54 8.52 -4.82 21.41
N ILE A 55 7.63 -4.80 20.41
CA ILE A 55 6.93 -5.98 19.86
C ILE A 55 7.59 -6.47 18.55
N PHE A 56 8.62 -5.77 18.07
CA PHE A 56 9.42 -6.19 16.91
C PHE A 56 9.99 -7.59 17.12
N GLY A 57 9.58 -8.53 16.24
CA GLY A 57 9.96 -9.93 16.30
C GLY A 57 8.83 -10.91 16.64
N LEU A 58 7.66 -10.45 17.12
CA LEU A 58 6.49 -11.33 17.33
C LEU A 58 5.53 -11.39 16.13
N GLN A 59 5.76 -10.54 15.13
CA GLN A 59 4.90 -10.38 13.95
C GLN A 59 4.79 -11.65 13.11
N ASP A 60 5.85 -12.47 13.03
CA ASP A 60 5.86 -13.71 12.24
C ASP A 60 4.87 -14.77 12.77
N VAL A 61 4.44 -14.66 14.03
CA VAL A 61 3.51 -15.60 14.67
C VAL A 61 2.05 -15.12 14.56
N VAL A 62 1.85 -13.82 14.37
CA VAL A 62 0.52 -13.21 14.29
C VAL A 62 0.04 -13.18 12.84
N THR A 63 -1.10 -13.80 12.59
CA THR A 63 -1.73 -13.90 11.26
C THR A 63 -2.60 -12.69 10.95
N ASP A 64 -3.27 -12.10 11.94
CA ASP A 64 -4.10 -10.91 11.74
C ASP A 64 -4.33 -10.14 13.06
N TYR A 65 -4.79 -8.90 12.96
CA TYR A 65 -5.19 -8.05 14.08
C TYR A 65 -6.61 -7.52 13.88
N ILE A 66 -7.52 -7.83 14.81
CA ILE A 66 -8.90 -7.35 14.79
C ILE A 66 -9.07 -6.24 15.83
N ARG A 67 -9.48 -5.06 15.36
CA ARG A 67 -9.78 -3.92 16.23
C ARG A 67 -11.12 -4.13 16.96
N LYS A 68 -11.14 -3.83 18.26
CA LYS A 68 -12.34 -3.73 19.08
C LYS A 68 -12.87 -2.29 19.09
N PRO A 69 -14.20 -2.09 19.02
CA PRO A 69 -15.22 -3.12 18.78
C PRO A 69 -15.17 -3.62 17.32
N PHE A 70 -15.48 -4.91 17.11
CA PHE A 70 -15.56 -5.53 15.79
C PHE A 70 -16.98 -6.01 15.49
N SER A 71 -17.36 -6.02 14.22
CA SER A 71 -18.57 -6.67 13.75
C SER A 71 -18.37 -8.18 13.61
N ARG A 72 -19.47 -8.94 13.52
CA ARG A 72 -19.43 -10.38 13.28
C ARG A 72 -18.78 -10.68 11.93
N GLU A 73 -19.04 -9.85 10.94
CA GLU A 73 -18.52 -9.95 9.58
C GLU A 73 -17.00 -9.80 9.57
N ASN A 74 -16.46 -8.80 10.29
CA ASN A 74 -15.03 -8.56 10.39
C ASN A 74 -14.33 -9.73 11.10
N LEU A 75 -14.91 -10.22 12.19
CA LEU A 75 -14.36 -11.37 12.92
C LEU A 75 -14.32 -12.63 12.04
N LEU A 76 -15.42 -12.93 11.35
CA LEU A 76 -15.49 -14.10 10.48
C LEU A 76 -14.57 -13.98 9.27
N GLY A 77 -14.41 -12.77 8.70
CA GLY A 77 -13.48 -12.51 7.60
C GLY A 77 -12.04 -12.84 8.00
N SER A 78 -11.57 -12.29 9.12
CA SER A 78 -10.22 -12.56 9.64
C SER A 78 -10.00 -14.04 9.99
N ILE A 79 -11.02 -14.72 10.54
CA ILE A 79 -10.94 -16.17 10.83
C ILE A 79 -10.79 -16.98 9.53
N LYS A 80 -11.65 -16.74 8.54
CA LYS A 80 -11.61 -17.44 7.24
C LYS A 80 -10.28 -17.21 6.52
N LYS A 81 -9.81 -15.96 6.53
CA LYS A 81 -8.50 -15.57 5.99
C LYS A 81 -7.37 -16.31 6.69
N ALA A 82 -7.37 -16.34 8.03
CA ALA A 82 -6.33 -17.01 8.81
C ALA A 82 -6.29 -18.53 8.57
N LEU A 83 -7.46 -19.16 8.38
CA LEU A 83 -7.59 -20.59 8.07
C LEU A 83 -7.39 -20.92 6.57
N GLY A 84 -7.30 -19.91 5.70
CA GLY A 84 -7.11 -20.09 4.25
C GLY A 84 -8.38 -20.55 3.51
N GLU A 85 -9.56 -20.29 4.07
CA GLU A 85 -10.87 -20.75 3.58
C GLU A 85 -11.57 -19.78 2.60
N GLU A 86 -10.83 -18.92 1.90
CA GLU A 86 -11.46 -17.99 0.97
C GLU A 86 -12.03 -18.70 -0.27
N GLU A 87 -13.36 -18.70 -0.41
CA GLU A 87 -14.03 -18.85 -1.71
C GLU A 87 -13.64 -17.66 -2.58
N LYS A 88 -12.73 -17.92 -3.51
CA LYS A 88 -12.26 -16.94 -4.49
C LYS A 88 -13.44 -16.37 -5.28
N PRO A 89 -13.70 -15.05 -5.25
CA PRO A 89 -14.40 -14.42 -6.36
C PRO A 89 -13.54 -14.65 -7.60
N LYS A 90 -14.05 -15.47 -8.53
CA LYS A 90 -13.55 -15.50 -9.91
C LYS A 90 -13.78 -14.10 -10.46
N LEU A 91 -12.71 -13.32 -10.61
CA LEU A 91 -12.55 -12.02 -11.27
C LEU A 91 -11.79 -11.06 -10.35
N LEU A 92 -10.49 -11.29 -10.19
CA LEU A 92 -9.54 -10.25 -9.80
C LEU A 92 -8.31 -10.39 -10.70
N GLY A 93 -7.84 -9.26 -11.24
CA GLY A 93 -6.52 -9.15 -11.84
C GLY A 93 -5.48 -9.81 -10.93
N LYS A 94 -4.53 -10.51 -11.54
CA LYS A 94 -3.67 -11.51 -10.91
C LYS A 94 -3.13 -11.06 -9.53
N LEU A 95 -3.28 -11.98 -8.59
CA LEU A 95 -2.75 -12.07 -7.24
C LEU A 95 -1.29 -11.57 -7.12
N ILE A 96 -1.05 -10.43 -6.46
CA ILE A 96 0.31 -10.00 -6.09
C ILE A 96 0.66 -10.68 -4.76
N ARG A 97 1.67 -11.56 -4.76
CA ARG A 97 2.12 -12.28 -3.56
C ARG A 97 3.23 -11.51 -2.86
N ILE A 98 2.93 -10.89 -1.71
CA ILE A 98 3.96 -10.41 -0.79
C ILE A 98 4.32 -11.56 0.15
N ARG A 99 5.38 -12.33 -0.17
CA ARG A 99 5.93 -13.34 0.75
C ARG A 99 7.35 -12.96 1.17
N GLY A 100 7.59 -12.98 2.48
CA GLY A 100 8.83 -12.52 3.07
C GLY A 100 10.09 -13.34 2.72
N LYS A 101 11.20 -12.65 2.97
CA LYS A 101 12.63 -13.00 2.96
C LYS A 101 13.46 -12.78 1.69
N ASP A 102 12.86 -12.75 0.50
CA ASP A 102 13.43 -12.16 -0.71
C ASP A 102 12.35 -11.27 -1.33
N ARG A 103 12.60 -9.95 -1.40
CA ARG A 103 11.58 -8.90 -1.61
C ARG A 103 11.23 -8.70 -3.09
N ASP A 104 10.92 -9.76 -3.83
CA ASP A 104 10.50 -9.59 -5.22
C ASP A 104 8.97 -9.36 -5.27
N LEU A 105 8.56 -8.13 -5.59
CA LEU A 105 7.16 -7.80 -5.83
C LEU A 105 6.85 -8.11 -7.30
N ASP A 106 6.27 -9.28 -7.58
CA ASP A 106 5.85 -9.65 -8.93
C ASP A 106 4.60 -8.86 -9.33
N LEU A 107 4.80 -7.61 -9.74
CA LEU A 107 3.78 -6.77 -10.35
C LEU A 107 3.60 -7.17 -11.81
N GLU A 108 2.39 -7.57 -12.18
CA GLU A 108 2.09 -7.90 -13.56
C GLU A 108 1.88 -6.64 -14.42
N LEU A 109 2.64 -6.55 -15.50
CA LEU A 109 2.51 -5.54 -16.54
C LEU A 109 1.31 -5.88 -17.43
N THR A 110 0.11 -5.50 -16.97
CA THR A 110 -1.12 -5.72 -17.74
C THR A 110 -1.75 -4.39 -18.14
N PRO A 111 -1.74 -4.03 -19.43
CA PRO A 111 -2.47 -2.87 -19.93
C PRO A 111 -3.98 -3.03 -19.72
N GLU A 112 -4.67 -1.90 -19.53
CA GLU A 112 -6.14 -1.89 -19.51
C GLU A 112 -6.72 -2.22 -20.90
N ALA A 113 -8.05 -2.33 -20.99
CA ALA A 113 -8.69 -2.41 -22.30
C ALA A 113 -8.42 -1.11 -23.09
N ARG A 114 -7.73 -1.22 -24.21
CA ARG A 114 -7.39 -0.08 -25.07
C ARG A 114 -8.63 0.66 -25.57
N ILE A 115 -8.61 1.98 -25.50
CA ILE A 115 -9.56 2.86 -26.20
C ILE A 115 -8.93 3.43 -27.48
N GLU A 116 -9.73 3.65 -28.53
CA GLU A 116 -9.25 4.13 -29.84
C GLU A 116 -9.14 5.66 -29.94
N THR A 117 -9.46 6.38 -28.86
CA THR A 117 -9.36 7.83 -28.81
C THR A 117 -7.90 8.30 -28.86
N ALA A 118 -7.69 9.60 -29.07
CA ALA A 118 -6.38 10.20 -28.85
C ALA A 118 -6.16 10.44 -27.34
N MET A 119 -4.91 10.34 -26.88
CA MET A 119 -4.55 10.74 -25.51
C MET A 119 -4.94 12.20 -25.28
N LYS A 120 -5.64 12.44 -24.18
CA LYS A 120 -6.04 13.77 -23.71
C LYS A 120 -4.85 14.53 -23.14
N TYR A 121 -3.95 13.83 -22.45
CA TYR A 121 -2.80 14.42 -21.78
C TYR A 121 -1.50 14.01 -22.47
N ASN A 122 -0.54 14.94 -22.53
CA ASN A 122 0.77 14.69 -23.11
C ASN A 122 1.87 14.98 -22.08
N ILE A 123 2.32 13.91 -21.41
CA ILE A 123 3.48 13.91 -20.52
C ILE A 123 4.66 13.38 -21.33
N LYS A 124 5.73 14.17 -21.41
CA LYS A 124 6.94 13.72 -22.12
C LYS A 124 7.57 12.57 -21.32
N PRO A 125 8.11 11.54 -22.00
CA PRO A 125 8.86 10.47 -21.35
C PRO A 125 9.97 11.02 -20.45
N GLY A 126 10.19 10.38 -19.30
CA GLY A 126 11.25 10.74 -18.35
C GLY A 126 10.98 12.00 -17.53
N ILE A 127 9.73 12.44 -17.41
CA ILE A 127 9.33 13.59 -16.59
C ILE A 127 8.37 13.15 -15.48
N SER A 128 8.65 13.59 -14.26
CA SER A 128 7.70 13.55 -13.16
C SER A 128 6.82 14.80 -13.14
N CYS A 129 5.54 14.62 -12.87
CA CYS A 129 4.55 15.68 -12.79
C CYS A 129 4.04 15.81 -11.34
N LEU A 130 3.92 17.04 -10.87
CA LEU A 130 3.28 17.38 -9.61
C LEU A 130 1.90 17.98 -9.92
N VAL A 131 0.84 17.28 -9.50
CA VAL A 131 -0.55 17.71 -9.66
C VAL A 131 -0.98 18.38 -8.36
N GLU A 132 -1.18 19.69 -8.40
CA GLU A 132 -1.70 20.47 -7.28
C GLU A 132 -3.24 20.42 -7.28
N GLU A 133 -3.82 19.73 -6.30
CA GLU A 133 -5.26 19.50 -6.20
C GLU A 133 -5.66 19.12 -4.75
N GLU A 134 -6.90 19.41 -4.34
CA GLU A 134 -7.40 19.01 -3.00
C GLU A 134 -7.67 17.49 -2.91
N ARG A 135 -8.12 16.90 -4.01
CA ARG A 135 -8.40 15.47 -4.14
C ARG A 135 -7.74 15.01 -5.41
N ALA A 136 -7.20 13.80 -5.42
CA ALA A 136 -6.43 13.22 -6.52
C ALA A 136 -7.21 12.97 -7.84
N GLU A 137 -8.36 13.62 -8.07
CA GLU A 137 -9.24 13.37 -9.22
C GLU A 137 -8.55 13.65 -10.55
N LEU A 138 -7.83 14.77 -10.69
CA LEU A 138 -7.09 15.09 -11.89
C LEU A 138 -5.89 14.17 -12.08
N ALA A 139 -5.14 13.83 -11.01
CA ALA A 139 -4.05 12.86 -11.12
C ALA A 139 -4.53 11.48 -11.57
N PHE A 140 -5.66 11.00 -11.06
CA PHE A 140 -6.28 9.75 -11.51
C PHE A 140 -6.77 9.84 -12.96
N ASP A 141 -7.37 10.94 -13.38
CA ASP A 141 -7.80 11.15 -14.76
C ASP A 141 -6.64 11.15 -15.76
N ILE A 142 -5.53 11.83 -15.42
CA ILE A 142 -4.31 11.80 -16.21
C ILE A 142 -3.78 10.37 -16.27
N PHE A 143 -3.60 9.71 -15.12
CA PHE A 143 -3.08 8.34 -15.06
C PHE A 143 -3.93 7.37 -15.89
N LYS A 144 -5.27 7.49 -15.78
CA LYS A 144 -6.24 6.67 -16.49
C LYS A 144 -6.09 6.80 -18.01
N ASP A 145 -5.88 8.02 -18.51
CA ASP A 145 -5.67 8.27 -19.93
C ASP A 145 -4.47 7.45 -20.45
N PHE A 146 -3.34 7.41 -19.74
CA PHE A 146 -2.19 6.60 -20.16
C PHE A 146 -2.48 5.09 -20.16
N VAL A 147 -3.07 4.56 -19.08
CA VAL A 147 -3.28 3.11 -18.98
C VAL A 147 -4.32 2.57 -19.97
N GLN A 148 -5.28 3.42 -20.37
CA GLN A 148 -6.25 3.09 -21.40
C GLN A 148 -5.69 3.21 -22.83
N HIS A 149 -4.49 3.79 -23.00
CA HIS A 149 -3.77 3.86 -24.28
C HIS A 149 -2.53 2.93 -24.30
N ASP A 150 -2.67 1.74 -23.72
CA ASP A 150 -1.69 0.65 -23.71
C ASP A 150 -0.40 0.90 -22.91
N ILE A 151 -0.32 1.96 -22.09
CA ILE A 151 0.83 2.21 -21.22
C ILE A 151 0.65 1.46 -19.89
N PRO A 152 1.56 0.53 -19.50
CA PRO A 152 1.48 -0.13 -18.20
C PRO A 152 1.44 0.87 -17.05
N GLY A 153 0.55 0.64 -16.07
CA GLY A 153 0.36 1.56 -14.95
C GLY A 153 0.58 0.93 -13.58
N LEU A 154 1.24 1.64 -12.65
CA LEU A 154 1.25 1.30 -11.22
C LEU A 154 0.55 2.42 -10.44
N CYS A 155 -0.46 2.08 -9.65
CA CYS A 155 -1.16 3.04 -8.81
C CYS A 155 -0.79 2.83 -7.34
N ILE A 156 -0.28 3.88 -6.68
CA ILE A 156 -0.04 3.94 -5.24
C ILE A 156 -0.95 5.04 -4.69
N THR A 157 -1.79 4.71 -3.70
CA THR A 157 -2.85 5.64 -3.25
C THR A 157 -3.21 5.43 -1.79
N ARG A 158 -3.81 6.45 -1.16
CA ARG A 158 -4.49 6.30 0.14
C ARG A 158 -5.88 5.66 0.04
N MET A 159 -6.42 5.53 -1.16
CA MET A 159 -7.73 4.95 -1.42
C MET A 159 -7.64 3.42 -1.49
N HIS A 160 -8.58 2.74 -0.84
CA HIS A 160 -8.65 1.27 -0.89
C HIS A 160 -8.89 0.78 -2.32
N LEU A 161 -8.29 -0.36 -2.69
CA LEU A 161 -8.29 -0.88 -4.06
C LEU A 161 -9.71 -1.00 -4.66
N ASP A 162 -10.68 -1.51 -3.90
CA ASP A 162 -12.06 -1.68 -4.39
C ASP A 162 -12.68 -0.34 -4.78
N LYS A 163 -12.40 0.70 -4.01
CA LYS A 163 -12.91 2.04 -4.27
C LYS A 163 -12.25 2.66 -5.49
N VAL A 164 -10.96 2.44 -5.69
CA VAL A 164 -10.25 2.87 -6.91
C VAL A 164 -10.85 2.18 -8.14
N ARG A 165 -11.06 0.86 -8.07
CA ARG A 165 -11.63 0.09 -9.18
C ARG A 165 -13.05 0.55 -9.52
N GLU A 166 -13.89 0.76 -8.50
CA GLU A 166 -15.27 1.26 -8.67
C GLU A 166 -15.29 2.68 -9.26
N THR A 167 -14.43 3.57 -8.77
CA THR A 167 -14.50 5.01 -9.09
C THR A 167 -13.86 5.31 -10.44
N PHE A 168 -12.71 4.70 -10.75
CA PHE A 168 -11.90 5.06 -11.91
C PHE A 168 -11.93 4.02 -13.03
N GLY A 169 -12.44 2.81 -12.76
CA GLY A 169 -12.53 1.73 -13.74
C GLY A 169 -11.17 1.08 -14.07
N LEU A 170 -10.19 1.21 -13.16
CA LEU A 170 -8.90 0.54 -13.26
C LEU A 170 -9.08 -0.91 -12.80
N VAL A 171 -9.21 -1.88 -13.71
CA VAL A 171 -9.57 -3.28 -13.40
C VAL A 171 -8.35 -4.20 -13.31
N LYS A 172 -7.36 -3.96 -14.16
CA LYS A 172 -6.13 -4.74 -14.29
C LYS A 172 -4.93 -4.04 -13.67
N THR A 173 -4.93 -2.71 -13.62
CA THR A 173 -3.84 -1.93 -13.02
C THR A 173 -3.49 -2.47 -11.63
N PRO A 174 -2.22 -2.79 -11.35
CA PRO A 174 -1.71 -3.01 -10.01
C PRO A 174 -1.94 -1.78 -9.12
N ILE A 175 -2.54 -2.00 -7.95
CA ILE A 175 -2.83 -0.95 -6.97
C ILE A 175 -2.17 -1.31 -5.66
N LEU A 176 -1.40 -0.38 -5.09
CA LEU A 176 -0.76 -0.49 -3.79
C LEU A 176 -1.38 0.54 -2.84
N TRP A 177 -2.03 0.04 -1.79
CA TRP A 177 -2.71 0.86 -0.82
C TRP A 177 -1.74 1.30 0.29
N LEU A 178 -1.51 2.60 0.40
CA LEU A 178 -0.70 3.20 1.46
C LEU A 178 -1.46 3.15 2.78
N SER A 179 -1.12 2.17 3.61
CA SER A 179 -1.78 1.92 4.88
C SER A 179 -0.83 1.31 5.90
N LYS A 180 -1.04 1.69 7.16
CA LYS A 180 -0.41 1.04 8.33
C LYS A 180 -1.03 -0.32 8.64
N THR A 181 -2.14 -0.67 7.98
CA THR A 181 -2.81 -1.97 8.17
C THR A 181 -2.08 -3.06 7.39
N HIS A 182 -1.77 -4.16 8.06
CA HIS A 182 -1.25 -5.35 7.38
C HIS A 182 -2.31 -5.94 6.46
N GLY A 183 -1.92 -6.32 5.24
CA GLY A 183 -2.80 -6.84 4.21
C GLY A 183 -2.04 -7.10 2.92
N GLU A 184 -2.66 -7.86 2.02
CA GLU A 184 -2.14 -8.00 0.65
C GLU A 184 -2.32 -6.67 -0.08
N ASN A 185 -1.39 -6.33 -0.97
CA ASN A 185 -1.40 -5.06 -1.73
C ASN A 185 -1.28 -3.79 -0.88
N ASN A 186 -0.76 -3.90 0.35
CA ASN A 186 -0.55 -2.74 1.23
C ASN A 186 0.93 -2.41 1.35
N LEU A 187 1.23 -1.11 1.40
CA LEU A 187 2.56 -0.60 1.75
C LEU A 187 2.46 0.35 2.94
N SER A 188 3.32 0.15 3.94
CA SER A 188 3.40 1.07 5.07
C SER A 188 3.93 2.41 4.59
N PRO A 189 3.32 3.54 4.99
CA PRO A 189 3.82 4.86 4.64
C PRO A 189 5.21 5.15 5.22
N THR A 190 5.63 4.43 6.26
CA THR A 190 6.95 4.59 6.89
C THR A 190 8.05 3.75 6.21
N ASP A 191 7.70 2.85 5.30
CA ASP A 191 8.67 2.02 4.57
C ASP A 191 8.99 2.62 3.20
N LEU A 192 9.58 3.82 3.22
CA LEU A 192 10.01 4.53 2.00
C LEU A 192 11.00 3.70 1.17
N GLY A 193 11.78 2.82 1.81
CA GLY A 193 12.72 1.92 1.14
C GLY A 193 12.01 0.89 0.27
N MET A 194 10.99 0.22 0.80
CA MET A 194 10.18 -0.71 0.02
C MET A 194 9.43 0.00 -1.09
N LEU A 195 8.81 1.14 -0.78
CA LEU A 195 8.06 1.92 -1.79
C LEU A 195 8.97 2.35 -2.95
N ARG A 196 10.17 2.84 -2.65
CA ARG A 196 11.20 3.18 -3.67
C ARG A 196 11.57 1.97 -4.51
N HIS A 197 11.87 0.84 -3.86
CA HIS A 197 12.26 -0.38 -4.57
C HIS A 197 11.16 -0.81 -5.53
N THR A 198 9.90 -0.85 -5.08
CA THR A 198 8.75 -1.21 -5.90
C THR A 198 8.56 -0.30 -7.11
N ILE A 199 8.63 1.02 -6.92
CA ILE A 199 8.47 1.98 -8.02
C ILE A 199 9.58 1.82 -9.05
N LEU A 200 10.84 1.79 -8.60
CA LEU A 200 11.98 1.72 -9.51
C LEU A 200 12.08 0.38 -10.22
N GLU A 201 11.79 -0.73 -9.52
CA GLU A 201 11.73 -2.06 -10.13
C GLU A 201 10.62 -2.14 -11.19
N TYR A 202 9.45 -1.55 -10.92
CA TYR A 202 8.37 -1.48 -11.89
C TYR A 202 8.76 -0.68 -13.13
N ILE A 203 9.39 0.49 -12.95
CA ILE A 203 9.91 1.33 -14.04
C ILE A 203 10.93 0.56 -14.89
N ASP A 204 11.87 -0.14 -14.25
CA ASP A 204 12.93 -0.89 -14.92
C ASP A 204 12.39 -2.07 -15.73
N LYS A 205 11.44 -2.83 -15.18
CA LYS A 205 10.81 -3.99 -15.85
C LYS A 205 9.88 -3.58 -17.01
N SER A 206 9.27 -2.40 -16.94
CA SER A 206 8.23 -1.99 -17.91
C SER A 206 8.77 -1.40 -19.21
N GLY A 207 9.99 -0.85 -19.20
CA GLY A 207 10.56 -0.07 -20.30
C GLY A 207 9.89 1.31 -20.48
N GLU A 208 8.57 1.34 -20.64
CA GLU A 208 7.71 2.53 -20.61
C GLU A 208 6.51 2.26 -19.71
N SER A 209 6.24 3.15 -18.75
CA SER A 209 5.14 3.00 -17.82
C SER A 209 4.68 4.34 -17.24
N MET A 210 3.51 4.36 -16.63
CA MET A 210 3.03 5.46 -15.82
C MET A 210 2.89 5.01 -14.37
N VAL A 211 3.40 5.79 -13.42
CA VAL A 211 3.21 5.52 -11.99
C VAL A 211 2.43 6.68 -11.39
N LEU A 212 1.37 6.39 -10.64
CA LEU A 212 0.65 7.36 -9.84
C LEU A 212 1.03 7.19 -8.36
N LEU A 213 1.43 8.28 -7.72
CA LEU A 213 1.64 8.39 -6.29
C LEU A 213 0.69 9.44 -5.70
N ASP A 214 -0.41 8.96 -5.16
CA ASP A 214 -1.37 9.73 -4.36
C ASP A 214 -1.09 9.57 -2.86
N GLY A 215 -1.05 10.69 -2.13
CA GLY A 215 -0.85 10.73 -0.68
C GLY A 215 0.56 11.09 -0.22
N VAL A 216 1.25 12.00 -0.92
CA VAL A 216 2.57 12.48 -0.49
C VAL A 216 2.51 13.19 0.86
N GLU A 217 1.44 13.91 1.16
CA GLU A 217 1.16 14.54 2.46
C GLU A 217 1.12 13.50 3.57
N TYR A 218 0.56 12.32 3.27
CA TYR A 218 0.58 11.22 4.22
C TYR A 218 1.99 10.69 4.44
N LEU A 219 2.80 10.56 3.38
CA LEU A 219 4.21 10.20 3.55
C LEU A 219 4.95 11.26 4.38
N ILE A 220 4.72 12.55 4.11
CA ILE A 220 5.33 13.68 4.83
C ILE A 220 4.94 13.64 6.30
N THR A 221 3.67 13.44 6.62
CA THR A 221 3.16 13.37 7.99
C THR A 221 3.78 12.20 8.77
N ASN A 222 4.13 11.09 8.10
CA ASN A 222 4.68 9.90 8.75
C ASN A 222 6.21 9.86 8.81
N ASN A 223 6.92 10.57 7.93
CA ASN A 223 8.38 10.50 7.80
C ASN A 223 9.09 11.85 7.98
N GLY A 224 8.36 12.96 7.92
CA GLY A 224 8.90 14.31 7.83
C GLY A 224 9.25 14.71 6.39
N PHE A 225 9.06 16.00 6.09
CA PHE A 225 9.25 16.56 4.76
C PHE A 225 10.65 16.31 4.16
N PRO A 226 11.79 16.50 4.88
CA PRO A 226 13.11 16.35 4.28
C PRO A 226 13.40 14.93 3.77
N LEU A 227 12.89 13.90 4.45
CA LEU A 227 13.07 12.51 4.03
C LEU A 227 12.23 12.20 2.79
N VAL A 228 11.01 12.71 2.74
CA VAL A 228 10.12 12.51 1.58
C VAL A 228 10.64 13.27 0.36
N LEU A 229 11.13 14.51 0.53
CA LEU A 229 11.74 15.27 -0.56
C LEU A 229 12.91 14.50 -1.19
N LYS A 230 13.84 13.99 -0.37
CA LYS A 230 14.96 13.17 -0.85
C LYS A 230 14.47 11.91 -1.56
N TYR A 231 13.47 11.25 -1.00
CA TYR A 231 12.86 10.07 -1.60
C TYR A 231 12.24 10.37 -2.99
N LEU A 232 11.56 11.51 -3.15
CA LEU A 232 11.00 11.94 -4.43
C LEU A 232 12.09 12.34 -5.43
N ASP A 233 13.17 12.98 -4.97
CA ASP A 233 14.35 13.27 -5.80
C ASP A 233 14.98 11.96 -6.33
N ASP A 234 15.16 10.95 -5.48
CA ASP A 234 15.68 9.64 -5.89
C ASP A 234 14.78 8.95 -6.94
N ILE A 235 13.45 9.13 -6.84
CA ILE A 235 12.50 8.62 -7.85
C ILE A 235 12.64 9.39 -9.15
N ASN A 236 12.72 10.73 -9.08
CA ASN A 236 12.88 11.57 -10.25
C ASN A 236 14.15 11.20 -11.04
N GLU A 237 15.27 10.94 -10.36
CA GLU A 237 16.50 10.47 -11.00
C GLU A 237 16.28 9.15 -11.76
N GLY A 238 15.56 8.20 -11.16
CA GLY A 238 15.21 6.94 -11.81
C GLY A 238 14.32 7.14 -13.04
N VAL A 239 13.35 8.05 -12.95
CA VAL A 239 12.43 8.39 -14.04
C VAL A 239 13.16 9.02 -15.21
N MET A 240 14.06 9.98 -14.95
CA MET A 240 14.83 10.71 -15.98
C MET A 240 15.67 9.77 -16.87
N MET A 241 16.07 8.62 -16.34
CA MET A 241 16.85 7.60 -17.07
C MET A 241 15.96 6.60 -17.84
N SER A 242 14.64 6.75 -17.77
CA SER A 242 13.64 5.85 -18.34
C SER A 242 12.71 6.58 -19.33
N LYS A 243 11.83 5.82 -20.00
CA LYS A 243 10.70 6.40 -20.75
C LYS A 243 9.43 6.57 -19.90
N SER A 244 9.49 6.18 -18.64
CA SER A 244 8.34 6.21 -17.74
C SER A 244 8.04 7.63 -17.26
N GLY A 245 6.83 7.83 -16.77
CA GLY A 245 6.41 9.04 -16.07
C GLY A 245 5.93 8.72 -14.65
N VAL A 246 6.07 9.67 -13.73
CA VAL A 246 5.47 9.60 -12.39
C VAL A 246 4.55 10.80 -12.21
N ILE A 247 3.32 10.54 -11.78
CA ILE A 247 2.32 11.55 -11.44
C ILE A 247 2.21 11.55 -9.92
N ILE A 248 2.42 12.71 -9.31
CA ILE A 248 2.36 12.89 -7.87
C ILE A 248 1.25 13.88 -7.56
N SER A 249 0.27 13.48 -6.76
CA SER A 249 -0.79 14.38 -6.31
C SER A 249 -0.42 15.00 -4.96
N VAL A 250 -0.71 16.29 -4.80
CA VAL A 250 -0.49 17.05 -3.55
C VAL A 250 -1.54 18.15 -3.36
N ASP A 251 -2.06 18.28 -2.14
CA ASP A 251 -2.82 19.44 -1.69
C ASP A 251 -1.85 20.53 -1.20
N PRO A 252 -1.63 21.61 -1.98
CA PRO A 252 -0.66 22.65 -1.65
C PRO A 252 -0.97 23.37 -0.35
N ARG A 253 -2.22 23.32 0.16
CA ARG A 253 -2.65 23.97 1.40
C ARG A 253 -2.12 23.26 2.64
N THR A 254 -1.64 22.02 2.49
CA THR A 254 -1.13 21.20 3.59
C THR A 254 0.36 21.42 3.86
N LEU A 255 1.04 22.20 3.02
CA LEU A 255 2.48 22.43 3.05
C LEU A 255 2.82 23.90 3.29
N GLU A 256 3.99 24.17 3.86
CA GLU A 256 4.53 25.53 3.86
C GLU A 256 4.94 25.96 2.45
N GLU A 257 4.88 27.27 2.14
CA GLU A 257 5.25 27.80 0.81
C GLU A 257 6.67 27.36 0.36
N LYS A 258 7.61 27.29 1.31
CA LYS A 258 8.98 26.84 1.04
C LYS A 258 9.03 25.35 0.70
N GLU A 259 8.23 24.53 1.36
CA GLU A 259 8.18 23.08 1.12
C GLU A 259 7.57 22.79 -0.25
N LEU A 260 6.46 23.46 -0.59
CA LEU A 260 5.84 23.36 -1.90
C LEU A 260 6.82 23.77 -3.01
N ALA A 261 7.47 24.94 -2.88
CA ALA A 261 8.45 25.41 -3.86
C ALA A 261 9.65 24.45 -4.07
N LEU A 262 10.02 23.68 -3.03
CA LEU A 262 11.06 22.65 -3.14
C LEU A 262 10.57 21.42 -3.92
N LEU A 263 9.32 20.98 -3.71
CA LEU A 263 8.71 19.90 -4.50
C LEU A 263 8.56 20.29 -5.97
N GLU A 264 8.13 21.53 -6.22
CA GLU A 264 7.90 22.03 -7.58
C GLU A 264 9.17 22.06 -8.44
N ARG A 265 10.34 22.28 -7.81
CA ARG A 265 11.61 22.58 -8.48
C ARG A 265 12.03 21.57 -9.54
N ASN A 266 11.78 20.28 -9.30
CA ASN A 266 12.25 19.18 -10.14
C ASN A 266 11.12 18.49 -10.92
N MET A 267 9.91 19.06 -10.91
CA MET A 267 8.72 18.43 -11.50
C MET A 267 7.99 19.39 -12.43
N LYS A 268 7.27 18.82 -13.41
CA LYS A 268 6.35 19.61 -14.22
C LYS A 268 5.06 19.84 -13.43
N ILE A 269 4.68 21.10 -13.24
CA ILE A 269 3.48 21.44 -12.48
C ILE A 269 2.24 21.33 -13.34
N ILE A 270 1.21 20.71 -12.79
CA ILE A 270 -0.14 20.65 -13.35
C ILE A 270 -1.07 21.12 -12.24
N LYS A 271 -1.92 22.10 -12.52
CA LYS A 271 -2.93 22.57 -11.55
C LYS A 271 -4.30 22.16 -12.07
N ALA A 272 -5.21 21.81 -11.18
CA ALA A 272 -6.62 21.78 -11.54
C ALA A 272 -7.00 23.21 -11.99
N GLU A 273 -7.58 23.35 -13.18
CA GLU A 273 -8.20 24.62 -13.53
C GLU A 273 -9.27 24.87 -12.46
N GLU A 274 -9.18 25.99 -11.74
CA GLU A 274 -10.25 26.42 -10.85
C GLU A 274 -11.51 26.55 -11.71
N GLU A 275 -12.44 25.60 -11.59
CA GLU A 275 -13.80 25.80 -12.10
C GLU A 275 -14.36 27.03 -11.37
N GLY A 276 -14.31 28.17 -12.07
CA GLY A 276 -14.84 29.46 -11.60
C GLY A 276 -16.37 29.49 -11.55
#